data_AF-A0A7S0GYQ9-F1
#
_entry.id   AF-A0A7S0GYQ9-F1
#
_cell.length_a   1.000
_cell.length_b   1.000
_cell.length_c   1.000
_cell.angle_alpha   90.00
_cell.angle_beta   90.00
_cell.angle_gamma   90.00
#
_symmetry.space_group_name_H-M   'P 1'
#
loop_
_entity.id
_entity.type
_entity.pdbx_description
1 polymer ?
#
loop_
_entity_poly.entity_id
_entity_poly.type
_entity_poly.pdbx_seq_one_letter_code
_entity_poly.pdbx_strand_id
1 'polypeptide(L)'
;MGGQLRCRAMSMVFLSTLLIYDSQQPVATPSRPKRQRSGSLLRNLCQGGQVHHFVTELLHPRRLSLLKSAVFSIQMEHYEQIVTYEILASLLTKVALQKQGASRLVDSGLVNKLASSSFLDDYPEQSRELEAAFSVNRSSRYFQLLNPTLQLISALLTTMSENKPLRSASTLFLLHHRDVVFKVFEAAVQVARPEDTKGYYYHAHSTSNPSIAASLEAAKLITGMLVTLMRVEPSDDDQIKKFFRDLLEKDNGIKWMLKVLTPALKPSYQQASHLSLSPEGDGGDTNATFSGTKGTSAAAVAEPDNLILVYEILRNICLICCSRQSEYKVLGRGADVHGYARYGQGRDIKKQPVVDLGVMIEVLRHMPENLGGAEKLGVQQGLMKDKYRKNLCFQMIESTLPVMFYHLKHVRDDKRARANVRQILDRLENIVRSTGGLPKQSAEFMETL
;
A
#
# COMPACT_ATOMS: atom_id res chain seq x y z
N MET A 1 7.52 33.75 19.95
CA MET A 1 7.69 33.05 18.64
C MET A 1 6.47 32.26 18.18
N GLY A 2 5.62 31.70 19.07
CA GLY A 2 4.47 30.87 18.66
C GLY A 2 3.39 31.54 17.77
N GLY A 3 3.22 32.87 17.85
CA GLY A 3 2.22 33.59 17.03
C GLY A 3 2.51 33.54 15.52
N GLN A 4 3.78 33.72 15.12
CA GLN A 4 4.17 33.67 13.70
C GLN A 4 3.95 32.29 13.09
N LEU A 5 4.15 31.22 13.88
CA LEU A 5 3.96 29.86 13.40
C LEU A 5 2.49 29.56 13.11
N ARG A 6 1.59 29.95 14.03
CA ARG A 6 0.14 29.76 13.85
C ARG A 6 -0.37 30.51 12.62
N CYS A 7 0.06 31.76 12.42
CA CYS A 7 -0.30 32.53 11.24
C CYS A 7 0.19 31.85 9.96
N ARG A 8 1.44 31.37 9.92
CA ARG A 8 1.99 30.66 8.76
C ARG A 8 1.24 29.36 8.47
N ALA A 9 0.98 28.54 9.49
CA ALA A 9 0.20 27.32 9.37
C ALA A 9 -1.20 27.60 8.80
N MET A 10 -1.91 28.60 9.34
CA MET A 10 -3.22 29.01 8.84
C MET A 10 -3.16 29.49 7.38
N SER A 11 -2.14 30.27 7.01
CA SER A 11 -1.94 30.70 5.62
C SER A 11 -1.70 29.52 4.68
N MET A 12 -0.92 28.52 5.08
CA MET A 12 -0.67 27.32 4.25
C MET A 12 -1.92 26.44 4.11
N VAL A 13 -2.70 26.27 5.18
CA VAL A 13 -3.98 25.56 5.13
C VAL A 13 -4.95 26.31 4.21
N PHE A 14 -5.07 27.62 4.37
CA PHE A 14 -5.90 28.47 3.51
C PHE A 14 -5.48 28.38 2.03
N LEU A 15 -4.18 28.47 1.73
CA LEU A 15 -3.65 28.27 0.37
C LEU A 15 -3.97 26.87 -0.17
N SER A 16 -3.87 25.83 0.65
CA SER A 16 -4.23 24.46 0.26
C SER A 16 -5.71 24.35 -0.11
N THR A 17 -6.60 24.96 0.67
CA THR A 17 -8.04 25.01 0.39
C THR A 17 -8.33 25.77 -0.91
N LEU A 18 -7.65 26.90 -1.14
CA LEU A 18 -7.79 27.66 -2.37
C LEU A 18 -7.32 26.88 -3.60
N LEU A 19 -6.23 26.10 -3.49
CA LEU A 19 -5.76 25.24 -4.59
C LEU A 19 -6.75 24.13 -4.92
N ILE A 20 -7.39 23.53 -3.91
CA ILE A 20 -8.46 22.54 -4.12
C ILE A 20 -9.64 23.20 -4.84
N TYR A 21 -10.07 24.38 -4.37
CA TYR A 21 -11.18 25.10 -4.97
C TYR A 21 -10.90 25.50 -6.43
N ASP A 22 -9.69 25.99 -6.73
CA ASP A 22 -9.25 26.33 -8.10
C ASP A 22 -9.24 25.10 -9.02
N SER A 23 -8.91 23.91 -8.48
CA SER A 23 -8.91 22.65 -9.24
C SER A 23 -10.31 22.10 -9.55
N GLN A 24 -11.31 22.44 -8.74
CA GLN A 24 -12.68 21.94 -8.87
C GLN A 24 -13.57 22.82 -9.76
N GLN A 25 -13.07 23.97 -10.21
CA GLN A 25 -13.83 24.86 -11.09
C GLN A 25 -14.15 24.15 -12.41
N PRO A 26 -15.44 23.95 -12.75
CA PRO A 26 -15.83 23.25 -13.97
C PRO A 26 -15.30 23.99 -15.19
N VAL A 27 -14.71 23.24 -16.13
CA VAL A 27 -14.28 23.77 -17.43
C VAL A 27 -15.52 24.35 -18.10
N ALA A 28 -15.58 25.67 -18.20
CA ALA A 28 -16.75 26.37 -18.74
C ALA A 28 -17.08 25.82 -20.13
N THR A 29 -18.36 25.50 -20.34
CA THR A 29 -18.88 25.03 -21.62
C THR A 29 -18.60 26.05 -22.73
N PRO A 30 -18.38 25.60 -23.98
CA PRO A 30 -17.82 26.42 -25.06
C PRO A 30 -18.70 27.58 -25.55
N SER A 31 -19.88 27.81 -24.97
CA SER A 31 -20.87 28.78 -25.49
C SER A 31 -20.68 30.22 -25.01
N ARG A 32 -19.72 30.53 -24.12
CA ARG A 32 -19.38 31.93 -23.78
C ARG A 32 -17.87 32.12 -23.57
N PRO A 33 -17.23 33.10 -24.24
CA PRO A 33 -15.85 33.49 -23.97
C PRO A 33 -15.76 34.25 -22.65
N LYS A 34 -15.88 33.53 -21.53
CA LYS A 34 -15.54 34.06 -20.21
C LYS A 34 -14.10 33.66 -19.91
N ARG A 35 -13.26 34.68 -19.70
CA ARG A 35 -11.85 34.59 -19.26
C ARG A 35 -11.58 33.33 -18.44
N GLN A 36 -10.79 32.43 -19.02
CA GLN A 36 -10.30 31.19 -18.44
C GLN A 36 -9.48 31.52 -17.17
N ARG A 37 -10.14 31.52 -16.01
CA ARG A 37 -9.54 31.85 -14.70
C ARG A 37 -9.04 30.63 -13.92
N SER A 38 -9.46 29.42 -14.32
CA SER A 38 -9.05 28.16 -13.68
C SER A 38 -7.54 27.97 -13.81
N GLY A 39 -6.86 27.81 -12.67
CA GLY A 39 -5.41 27.61 -12.61
C GLY A 39 -4.59 28.90 -12.46
N SER A 40 -5.23 30.06 -12.25
CA SER A 40 -4.50 31.32 -12.06
C SER A 40 -3.66 31.33 -10.79
N LEU A 41 -4.16 30.73 -9.70
CA LEU A 41 -3.44 30.71 -8.42
C LEU A 41 -2.19 29.85 -8.50
N LEU A 42 -2.31 28.59 -8.95
CA LEU A 42 -1.14 27.73 -9.08
C LEU A 42 -0.13 28.32 -10.07
N ARG A 43 -0.61 28.88 -11.19
CA ARG A 43 0.26 29.55 -12.16
C ARG A 43 1.04 30.68 -11.51
N ASN A 44 0.38 31.53 -10.72
CA ASN A 44 1.04 32.63 -10.00
C ASN A 44 2.06 32.13 -8.99
N LEU A 45 1.74 31.07 -8.23
CA LEU A 45 2.69 30.44 -7.29
C LEU A 45 3.91 29.86 -8.02
N CYS A 46 3.70 29.23 -9.18
CA CYS A 46 4.77 28.67 -10.00
C CYS A 46 5.63 29.76 -10.64
N GLN A 47 5.02 30.82 -11.18
CA GLN A 47 5.73 31.93 -11.83
C GLN A 47 6.47 32.81 -10.82
N GLY A 48 5.90 33.01 -9.63
CA GLY A 48 6.52 33.79 -8.56
C GLY A 48 7.57 33.05 -7.75
N GLY A 49 8.02 31.86 -8.19
CA GLY A 49 9.06 31.07 -7.51
C GLY A 49 8.66 30.51 -6.13
N GLN A 50 7.39 30.63 -5.73
CA GLN A 50 6.93 30.24 -4.39
C GLN A 50 7.02 28.74 -4.17
N VAL A 51 6.76 27.94 -5.20
CA VAL A 51 6.91 26.48 -5.12
C VAL A 51 8.35 26.09 -4.76
N HIS A 52 9.34 26.73 -5.38
CA HIS A 52 10.75 26.49 -5.06
C HIS A 52 11.09 26.94 -3.63
N HIS A 53 10.54 28.08 -3.20
CA HIS A 53 10.70 28.57 -1.83
C HIS A 53 10.14 27.56 -0.81
N PHE A 54 8.93 27.03 -1.03
CA PHE A 54 8.34 26.02 -0.14
C PHE A 54 9.17 24.73 -0.07
N VAL A 55 9.73 24.27 -1.20
CA VAL A 55 10.63 23.10 -1.20
C VAL A 55 11.91 23.38 -0.41
N THR A 56 12.49 24.57 -0.58
CA THR A 56 13.67 25.00 0.17
C THR A 56 13.38 25.12 1.66
N GLU A 57 12.18 25.61 2.01
CA GLU A 57 11.74 25.70 3.39
C GLU A 57 11.53 24.30 3.99
N LEU A 58 10.76 23.43 3.31
CA LEU A 58 10.48 22.06 3.74
C LEU A 58 11.78 21.31 4.08
N LEU A 59 12.79 21.44 3.22
CA LEU A 59 14.06 20.72 3.31
C LEU A 59 15.22 21.58 3.84
N HIS A 60 14.91 22.64 4.58
CA HIS A 60 15.93 23.49 5.16
C HIS A 60 16.81 22.67 6.14
N PRO A 61 18.16 22.69 6.03
CA PRO A 61 19.03 21.81 6.82
C PRO A 61 18.80 21.88 8.34
N ARG A 62 18.63 23.11 8.85
CA ARG A 62 18.29 23.34 10.27
C ARG A 62 16.96 22.71 10.70
N ARG A 63 15.97 22.64 9.82
CA ARG A 63 14.69 21.97 10.12
C ARG A 63 14.89 20.46 10.16
N LEU A 64 15.59 19.91 9.17
CA LEU A 64 15.84 18.46 9.09
C LEU A 64 16.57 17.93 10.35
N SER A 65 17.54 18.68 10.89
CA SER A 65 18.19 18.31 12.14
C SER A 65 17.24 18.34 13.35
N LEU A 66 16.31 19.30 13.39
CA LEU A 66 15.34 19.42 14.48
C LEU A 66 14.22 18.37 14.39
N LEU A 67 13.86 17.92 13.18
CA LEU A 67 12.87 16.85 12.99
C LEU A 67 13.33 15.55 13.65
N LYS A 68 14.61 15.20 13.52
CA LYS A 68 15.18 14.04 14.21
C LYS A 68 15.01 14.17 15.73
N SER A 69 15.41 15.30 16.32
CA SER A 69 15.21 15.50 17.77
C SER A 69 13.73 15.45 18.17
N ALA A 70 12.82 15.97 17.33
CA ALA A 70 11.38 16.00 17.63
C ALA A 70 10.74 14.61 17.65
N VAL A 71 11.21 13.69 16.81
CA VAL A 71 10.74 12.30 16.83
C VAL A 71 11.15 11.61 18.12
N PHE A 72 12.43 11.74 18.53
CA PHE A 72 12.98 10.98 19.66
C PHE A 72 12.78 11.64 21.03
N SER A 73 12.53 12.95 21.09
CA SER A 73 12.34 13.67 22.35
C SER A 73 11.14 13.12 23.14
N ILE A 74 11.39 12.78 24.40
CA ILE A 74 10.33 12.38 25.35
C ILE A 74 9.47 13.61 25.72
N GLN A 75 10.09 14.79 25.79
CA GLN A 75 9.45 16.03 26.21
C GLN A 75 8.76 16.78 25.07
N MET A 76 8.58 16.15 23.89
CA MET A 76 7.98 16.78 22.70
C MET A 76 8.70 18.05 22.26
N GLU A 77 10.00 18.16 22.50
CA GLU A 77 10.80 19.29 22.04
C GLU A 77 10.73 19.37 20.52
N HIS A 78 10.59 20.59 20.00
CA HIS A 78 10.54 20.84 18.55
C HIS A 78 9.39 20.14 17.80
N TYR A 79 8.34 19.68 18.51
CA TYR A 79 7.17 19.05 17.87
C TYR A 79 6.51 19.97 16.83
N GLU A 80 6.61 21.29 17.02
CA GLU A 80 6.11 22.26 16.06
C GLU A 80 6.80 22.18 14.68
N GLN A 81 8.01 21.61 14.61
CA GLN A 81 8.70 21.34 13.34
C GLN A 81 8.03 20.19 12.58
N ILE A 82 7.56 19.15 13.28
CA ILE A 82 6.81 18.04 12.67
C ILE A 82 5.51 18.57 12.07
N VAL A 83 4.76 19.36 12.83
CA VAL A 83 3.50 19.96 12.37
C VAL A 83 3.74 20.86 11.15
N THR A 84 4.80 21.67 11.16
CA THR A 84 5.14 22.54 10.03
C THR A 84 5.52 21.73 8.80
N TYR A 85 6.30 20.66 8.98
CA TYR A 85 6.68 19.75 7.92
C TYR A 85 5.44 19.10 7.30
N GLU A 86 4.53 18.56 8.11
CA GLU A 86 3.29 17.94 7.68
C GLU A 86 2.43 18.90 6.85
N ILE A 87 2.23 20.14 7.34
CA ILE A 87 1.45 21.16 6.62
C ILE A 87 2.09 21.52 5.28
N LEU A 88 3.41 21.72 5.23
CA LEU A 88 4.12 22.03 3.99
C LEU A 88 4.08 20.87 3.00
N ALA A 89 4.34 19.65 3.46
CA ALA A 89 4.29 18.46 2.63
C ALA A 89 2.86 18.23 2.07
N SER A 90 1.83 18.49 2.89
CA SER A 90 0.43 18.43 2.46
C SER A 90 0.10 19.47 1.39
N LEU A 91 0.53 20.72 1.57
CA LEU A 91 0.38 21.78 0.58
C LEU A 91 1.07 21.40 -0.74
N LEU A 92 2.32 20.94 -0.66
CA LEU A 92 3.10 20.50 -1.83
C LEU A 92 2.47 19.27 -2.50
N THR A 93 1.81 18.40 -1.75
CA THR A 93 1.06 17.26 -2.32
C THR A 93 -0.11 17.77 -3.17
N LYS A 94 -0.84 18.80 -2.71
CA LYS A 94 -1.89 19.43 -3.54
C LYS A 94 -1.34 20.09 -4.79
N VAL A 95 -0.15 20.70 -4.71
CA VAL A 95 0.57 21.23 -5.87
C VAL A 95 0.98 20.10 -6.84
N ALA A 96 1.44 18.96 -6.32
CA ALA A 96 1.86 17.80 -7.10
C ALA A 96 0.72 17.08 -7.83
N LEU A 97 -0.53 17.23 -7.38
CA LEU A 97 -1.71 16.69 -8.08
C LEU A 97 -2.04 17.45 -9.38
N GLN A 98 -1.41 18.60 -9.64
CA GLN A 98 -1.58 19.35 -10.87
C GLN A 98 -0.30 19.28 -11.72
N LYS A 99 -0.43 18.96 -13.02
CA LYS A 99 0.72 18.73 -13.92
C LYS A 99 1.75 19.86 -13.93
N GLN A 100 1.30 21.12 -13.93
CA GLN A 100 2.20 22.28 -13.87
C GLN A 100 2.97 22.35 -12.55
N GLY A 101 2.29 22.10 -11.43
CA GLY A 101 2.88 22.12 -10.09
C GLY A 101 3.86 20.96 -9.91
N ALA A 102 3.48 19.76 -10.33
CA ALA A 102 4.34 18.59 -10.36
C ALA A 102 5.64 18.86 -11.15
N SER A 103 5.54 19.45 -12.34
CA SER A 103 6.72 19.82 -13.14
C SER A 103 7.65 20.74 -12.36
N ARG A 104 7.12 21.78 -11.71
CA ARG A 104 7.93 22.71 -10.90
C ARG A 104 8.58 22.06 -9.69
N LEU A 105 7.89 21.11 -9.05
CA LEU A 105 8.45 20.34 -7.94
C LEU A 105 9.60 19.43 -8.40
N VAL A 106 9.45 18.79 -9.55
CA VAL A 106 10.52 17.99 -10.17
C VAL A 106 11.71 18.89 -10.52
N ASP A 107 11.48 20.03 -11.18
CA ASP A 107 12.52 21.01 -11.53
C ASP A 107 13.28 21.53 -10.29
N SER A 108 12.60 21.62 -9.13
CA SER A 108 13.19 22.06 -7.87
C SER A 108 14.10 21.02 -7.19
N GLY A 109 14.19 19.82 -7.77
CA GLY A 109 14.97 18.71 -7.25
C GLY A 109 14.41 18.10 -5.96
N LEU A 110 13.11 18.28 -5.69
CA LEU A 110 12.47 17.86 -4.43
C LEU A 110 12.77 16.39 -4.07
N VAL A 111 12.57 15.46 -5.01
CA VAL A 111 12.75 14.03 -4.75
C VAL A 111 14.22 13.67 -4.53
N ASN A 112 15.15 14.28 -5.28
CA ASN A 112 16.59 14.08 -5.08
C ASN A 112 17.03 14.57 -3.71
N LYS A 113 16.53 15.72 -3.27
CA LYS A 113 16.84 16.27 -1.94
C LYS A 113 16.28 15.39 -0.83
N LEU A 114 15.05 14.88 -0.99
CA LEU A 114 14.47 13.90 -0.08
C LEU A 114 15.29 12.60 -0.03
N ALA A 115 15.71 12.08 -1.19
CA ALA A 115 16.55 10.89 -1.27
C ALA A 115 17.91 11.06 -0.58
N SER A 116 18.46 12.27 -0.53
CA SER A 116 19.71 12.58 0.17
C SER A 116 19.55 12.88 1.66
N SER A 117 18.31 12.91 2.17
CA SER A 117 18.04 13.41 3.51
C SER A 117 17.93 12.27 4.53
N SER A 118 18.79 12.27 5.55
CA SER A 118 18.88 11.15 6.49
C SER A 118 17.85 11.17 7.62
N PHE A 119 16.98 12.20 7.71
CA PHE A 119 16.06 12.35 8.84
C PHE A 119 14.97 11.27 8.89
N LEU A 120 14.78 10.55 7.79
CA LEU A 120 13.86 9.41 7.71
C LEU A 120 14.53 8.09 8.08
N ASP A 121 15.87 7.99 8.10
CA ASP A 121 16.57 6.72 8.28
C ASP A 121 16.56 6.21 9.74
N ASP A 122 16.35 7.12 10.68
CA ASP A 122 16.28 6.82 12.11
C ASP A 122 14.88 6.31 12.49
N TYR A 123 14.52 5.12 12.04
CA TYR A 123 13.26 4.47 12.45
C TYR A 123 13.28 4.18 13.96
N PRO A 124 12.32 4.69 14.76
CA PRO A 124 12.26 4.40 16.19
C PRO A 124 11.92 2.93 16.39
N GLU A 125 12.81 2.17 17.01
CA GLU A 125 12.50 0.79 17.40
C GLU A 125 11.34 0.80 18.41
N GLN A 126 10.37 -0.10 18.21
CA GLN A 126 9.25 -0.29 19.14
C GLN A 126 9.76 -1.00 20.40
N SER A 127 10.44 -0.26 21.29
CA SER A 127 10.80 -0.78 22.60
C SER A 127 9.53 -0.87 23.46
N ARG A 128 8.93 -2.07 23.52
CA ARG A 128 7.66 -2.35 24.24
C ARG A 128 7.65 -1.86 25.69
N GLU A 129 8.82 -1.79 26.34
CA GLU A 129 8.95 -1.47 27.77
C GLU A 129 8.91 0.03 28.09
N LEU A 130 9.21 0.90 27.12
CA LEU A 130 9.21 2.38 27.32
C LEU A 130 7.96 3.07 26.76
N GLU A 131 7.21 2.41 25.87
CA GLU A 131 6.03 2.99 25.22
C GLU A 131 4.79 3.05 26.14
N ALA A 132 4.71 2.20 27.17
CA ALA A 132 3.58 2.17 28.09
C ALA A 132 3.48 3.41 29.01
N ALA A 133 4.57 4.18 29.15
CA ALA A 133 4.67 5.28 30.12
C ALA A 133 4.43 6.68 29.54
N PHE A 134 4.40 6.86 28.21
CA PHE A 134 4.40 8.21 27.60
C PHE A 134 3.31 8.41 26.54
N SER A 135 2.65 9.57 26.62
CA SER A 135 1.37 9.89 25.95
C SER A 135 1.44 10.19 24.45
N VAL A 136 2.61 10.14 23.79
CA VAL A 136 2.72 10.23 22.33
C VAL A 136 3.82 9.30 21.83
N ASN A 137 3.42 8.24 21.12
CA ASN A 137 4.31 7.21 20.59
C ASN A 137 5.32 7.83 19.60
N ARG A 138 6.63 7.59 19.80
CA ARG A 138 7.70 8.01 18.87
C ARG A 138 7.44 7.53 17.45
N SER A 139 6.93 6.31 17.31
CA SER A 139 6.53 5.71 16.04
C SER A 139 5.42 6.52 15.37
N SER A 140 4.43 7.00 16.12
CA SER A 140 3.38 7.86 15.57
C SER A 140 3.94 9.18 15.02
N ARG A 141 4.85 9.83 15.76
CA ARG A 141 5.53 11.06 15.28
C ARG A 141 6.41 10.80 14.06
N TYR A 142 7.08 9.67 14.03
CA TYR A 142 7.86 9.26 12.87
C TYR A 142 6.96 9.10 11.62
N PHE A 143 5.81 8.45 11.75
CA PHE A 143 4.87 8.31 10.63
C PHE A 143 4.20 9.64 10.22
N GLN A 144 4.08 10.63 11.11
CA GLN A 144 3.69 12.00 10.74
C GLN A 144 4.70 12.69 9.80
N LEU A 145 5.96 12.22 9.77
CA LEU A 145 6.95 12.69 8.80
C LEU A 145 6.97 11.81 7.55
N LEU A 146 6.95 10.48 7.74
CA LEU A 146 7.09 9.54 6.64
C LEU A 146 5.88 9.57 5.70
N ASN A 147 4.65 9.56 6.22
CA ASN A 147 3.46 9.45 5.38
C ASN A 147 3.26 10.66 4.45
N PRO A 148 3.35 11.92 4.93
CA PRO A 148 3.26 13.07 4.02
C PRO A 148 4.37 13.07 2.95
N THR A 149 5.55 12.56 3.27
CA THR A 149 6.66 12.43 2.31
C THR A 149 6.32 11.41 1.22
N LEU A 150 5.87 10.22 1.61
CA LEU A 150 5.48 9.16 0.68
C LEU A 150 4.26 9.58 -0.16
N GLN A 151 3.28 10.26 0.43
CA GLN A 151 2.12 10.81 -0.29
C GLN A 151 2.55 11.83 -1.34
N LEU A 152 3.48 12.72 -1.01
CA LEU A 152 4.02 13.72 -1.93
C LEU A 152 4.71 13.07 -3.13
N ILE A 153 5.59 12.08 -2.90
CA ILE A 153 6.29 11.38 -3.97
C ILE A 153 5.31 10.55 -4.82
N SER A 154 4.37 9.86 -4.17
CA SER A 154 3.32 9.09 -4.85
C SER A 154 2.43 9.97 -5.73
N ALA A 155 2.06 11.18 -5.27
CA ALA A 155 1.32 12.14 -6.06
C ALA A 155 2.11 12.62 -7.29
N LEU A 156 3.42 12.89 -7.14
CA LEU A 156 4.28 13.22 -8.27
C LEU A 156 4.34 12.08 -9.30
N LEU A 157 4.57 10.85 -8.85
CA LEU A 157 4.63 9.67 -9.72
C LEU A 157 3.30 9.41 -10.42
N THR A 158 2.17 9.68 -9.76
CA THR A 158 0.85 9.51 -10.35
C THR A 158 0.59 10.57 -11.42
N THR A 159 0.94 11.84 -11.16
CA THR A 159 0.73 12.96 -12.08
C THR A 159 1.70 12.93 -13.27
N MET A 160 2.93 12.46 -13.06
CA MET A 160 4.03 12.48 -14.03
C MET A 160 4.68 11.11 -14.19
N SER A 161 3.88 10.05 -14.34
CA SER A 161 4.35 8.66 -14.42
C SER A 161 5.39 8.40 -15.52
N GLU A 162 5.28 9.10 -16.65
CA GLU A 162 6.17 8.93 -17.81
C GLU A 162 7.51 9.66 -17.65
N ASN A 163 7.65 10.56 -16.67
CA ASN A 163 8.85 11.39 -16.49
C ASN A 163 10.05 10.54 -16.00
N LYS A 164 11.00 10.26 -16.89
CA LYS A 164 12.20 9.44 -16.59
C LYS A 164 13.03 9.98 -15.41
N PRO A 165 13.40 11.29 -15.36
CA PRO A 165 14.14 11.83 -14.23
C PRO A 165 13.46 11.64 -12.88
N LEU A 166 12.14 11.87 -12.79
CA LEU A 166 11.36 11.65 -11.57
C LEU A 166 11.37 10.18 -11.16
N ARG A 167 11.19 9.25 -12.09
CA ARG A 167 11.24 7.81 -11.79
C ARG A 167 12.59 7.37 -11.24
N SER A 168 13.67 7.85 -11.85
CA SER A 168 15.04 7.58 -11.38
C SER A 168 15.26 8.16 -9.99
N ALA A 169 14.86 9.42 -9.76
CA ALA A 169 14.93 10.05 -8.43
C ALA A 169 14.12 9.31 -7.36
N SER A 170 12.88 8.90 -7.69
CA SER A 170 12.01 8.14 -6.78
C SER A 170 12.54 6.75 -6.49
N THR A 171 13.22 6.13 -7.46
CA THR A 171 13.96 4.89 -7.24
C THR A 171 15.09 5.10 -6.27
N LEU A 172 15.93 6.12 -6.51
CA LEU A 172 17.05 6.46 -5.63
C LEU A 172 16.58 6.73 -4.21
N PHE A 173 15.43 7.39 -4.04
CA PHE A 173 14.78 7.57 -2.74
C PHE A 173 14.51 6.21 -2.05
N LEU A 174 13.83 5.28 -2.72
CA LEU A 174 13.52 3.96 -2.16
C LEU A 174 14.78 3.12 -1.87
N LEU A 175 15.80 3.25 -2.72
CA LEU A 175 17.10 2.60 -2.55
C LEU A 175 17.86 3.13 -1.34
N HIS A 176 17.91 4.46 -1.19
CA HIS A 176 18.60 5.10 -0.08
C HIS A 176 17.93 4.76 1.25
N HIS A 177 16.60 4.81 1.29
CA HIS A 177 15.79 4.51 2.48
C HIS A 177 15.34 3.04 2.54
N ARG A 178 16.10 2.10 1.95
CA ARG A 178 15.67 0.69 1.85
C ARG A 178 15.38 0.06 3.22
N ASP A 179 16.18 0.38 4.23
CA ASP A 179 16.06 -0.22 5.55
C ASP A 179 14.79 0.27 6.26
N VAL A 180 14.42 1.54 6.03
CA VAL A 180 13.13 2.10 6.43
C VAL A 180 11.99 1.38 5.75
N VAL A 181 12.09 1.15 4.43
CA VAL A 181 11.06 0.43 3.66
C VAL A 181 10.82 -0.96 4.27
N PHE A 182 11.89 -1.70 4.58
CA PHE A 182 11.78 -3.01 5.23
C PHE A 182 11.10 -2.91 6.61
N LYS A 183 11.54 -1.97 7.46
CA LYS A 183 10.95 -1.76 8.80
C LYS A 183 9.48 -1.37 8.74
N VAL A 184 9.07 -0.56 7.76
CA VAL A 184 7.66 -0.18 7.54
C VAL A 184 6.83 -1.41 7.19
N PHE A 185 7.32 -2.25 6.28
CA PHE A 185 6.63 -3.50 5.99
C PHE A 185 6.61 -4.40 7.22
N GLU A 186 7.69 -4.55 7.97
CA GLU A 186 7.71 -5.38 9.18
C GLU A 186 6.69 -4.88 10.22
N ALA A 187 6.60 -3.58 10.43
CA ALA A 187 5.63 -2.96 11.34
C ALA A 187 4.19 -3.18 10.88
N ALA A 188 3.89 -2.99 9.60
CA ALA A 188 2.56 -3.23 9.01
C ALA A 188 2.09 -4.70 9.16
N VAL A 189 3.02 -5.58 9.49
CA VAL A 189 2.89 -7.03 9.42
C VAL A 189 2.76 -7.65 10.80
N GLN A 190 3.45 -7.10 11.79
CA GLN A 190 3.18 -7.44 13.18
C GLN A 190 1.71 -7.17 13.54
N VAL A 191 1.10 -6.19 12.89
CA VAL A 191 -0.35 -5.89 12.94
C VAL A 191 -1.19 -7.04 12.40
N ALA A 192 -0.72 -7.68 11.34
CA ALA A 192 -1.43 -8.74 10.62
C ALA A 192 -1.41 -10.09 11.34
N ARG A 193 -0.58 -10.29 12.36
CA ARG A 193 -0.44 -11.56 13.10
C ARG A 193 -1.11 -11.48 14.49
N PRO A 194 -2.39 -11.84 14.61
CA PRO A 194 -3.06 -11.90 15.91
C PRO A 194 -2.63 -13.11 16.77
N GLU A 195 -1.96 -14.11 16.21
CA GLU A 195 -1.84 -15.45 16.80
C GLU A 195 -0.75 -15.60 17.88
N ASP A 196 0.23 -14.69 17.96
CA ASP A 196 1.33 -14.79 18.95
C ASP A 196 1.04 -14.07 20.28
N THR A 197 -0.04 -13.29 20.38
CA THR A 197 -0.54 -12.76 21.65
C THR A 197 -1.42 -13.78 22.35
N LYS A 198 -0.79 -14.86 22.86
CA LYS A 198 -1.46 -15.81 23.76
C LYS A 198 -1.97 -15.06 25.00
N GLY A 199 -3.26 -14.73 25.02
CA GLY A 199 -4.06 -14.77 26.25
C GLY A 199 -4.43 -13.47 26.97
N TYR A 200 -4.18 -12.26 26.46
CA TYR A 200 -4.59 -11.05 27.18
C TYR A 200 -5.20 -10.00 26.26
N TYR A 201 -6.51 -9.77 26.39
CA TYR A 201 -7.28 -8.50 26.29
C TYR A 201 -6.88 -7.39 25.27
N TYR A 202 -5.99 -7.62 24.31
CA TYR A 202 -5.41 -6.58 23.46
C TYR A 202 -6.11 -6.38 22.12
N HIS A 203 -7.03 -7.26 21.73
CA HIS A 203 -7.61 -7.22 20.38
C HIS A 203 -8.62 -6.07 20.16
N ALA A 204 -9.26 -5.54 21.21
CA ALA A 204 -10.15 -4.39 21.08
C ALA A 204 -9.42 -3.03 21.17
N HIS A 205 -8.18 -3.01 21.67
CA HIS A 205 -7.39 -1.77 21.80
C HIS A 205 -6.24 -1.66 20.78
N SER A 206 -5.85 -2.74 20.08
CA SER A 206 -4.74 -2.65 19.12
C SER A 206 -5.07 -1.86 17.83
N THR A 207 -6.34 -1.85 17.36
CA THR A 207 -6.75 -0.98 16.24
C THR A 207 -6.75 0.51 16.61
N SER A 208 -6.81 0.83 17.91
CA SER A 208 -6.66 2.20 18.39
C SER A 208 -5.21 2.70 18.44
N ASN A 209 -4.20 1.87 18.12
CA ASN A 209 -2.83 2.36 18.06
C ASN A 209 -2.64 3.12 16.73
N PRO A 210 -2.54 4.47 16.75
CA PRO A 210 -2.42 5.26 15.52
C PRO A 210 -1.14 4.93 14.73
N SER A 211 -0.11 4.40 15.39
CA SER A 211 1.12 3.97 14.73
C SER A 211 0.90 2.79 13.78
N ILE A 212 -0.05 1.92 14.11
CA ILE A 212 -0.35 0.72 13.32
C ILE A 212 -1.00 1.11 12.00
N ALA A 213 -2.10 1.87 12.04
CA ALA A 213 -2.78 2.34 10.85
C ALA A 213 -1.85 3.18 9.97
N ALA A 214 -1.00 4.00 10.59
CA ALA A 214 -0.03 4.82 9.88
C ALA A 214 1.05 3.97 9.18
N SER A 215 1.50 2.86 9.77
CA SER A 215 2.45 1.93 9.14
C SER A 215 1.85 1.20 7.94
N LEU A 216 0.57 0.82 8.02
CA LEU A 216 -0.14 0.18 6.94
C LEU A 216 -0.28 1.16 5.75
N GLU A 217 -0.68 2.40 6.02
CA GLU A 217 -0.75 3.47 5.00
C GLU A 217 0.61 3.73 4.33
N ALA A 218 1.70 3.76 5.11
CA ALA A 218 3.05 3.86 4.56
C ALA A 218 3.37 2.70 3.60
N ALA A 219 3.05 1.46 4.01
CA ALA A 219 3.26 0.27 3.18
C ALA A 219 2.43 0.31 1.88
N LYS A 220 1.18 0.79 1.95
CA LYS A 220 0.35 1.02 0.75
C LYS A 220 0.98 2.04 -0.20
N LEU A 221 1.46 3.17 0.32
CA LEU A 221 2.08 4.20 -0.51
C LEU A 221 3.36 3.67 -1.18
N ILE A 222 4.21 2.98 -0.43
CA ILE A 222 5.42 2.34 -0.97
C ILE A 222 5.06 1.35 -2.08
N THR A 223 4.10 0.45 -1.85
CA THR A 223 3.70 -0.52 -2.89
C THR A 223 3.10 0.14 -4.12
N GLY A 224 2.30 1.21 -3.95
CA GLY A 224 1.79 2.01 -5.06
C GLY A 224 2.89 2.69 -5.88
N MET A 225 3.91 3.23 -5.21
CA MET A 225 5.10 3.79 -5.85
C MET A 225 5.84 2.71 -6.64
N LEU A 226 6.09 1.54 -6.04
CA LEU A 226 6.76 0.42 -6.70
C LEU A 226 6.02 0.00 -7.97
N VAL A 227 4.70 -0.19 -7.89
CA VAL A 227 3.85 -0.53 -9.05
C VAL A 227 3.97 0.50 -10.16
N THR A 228 3.88 1.79 -9.82
CA THR A 228 4.02 2.87 -10.81
C THR A 228 5.40 2.85 -11.47
N LEU A 229 6.45 2.59 -10.70
CA LEU A 229 7.82 2.53 -11.22
C LEU A 229 8.06 1.37 -12.20
N MET A 230 7.40 0.22 -12.04
CA MET A 230 7.57 -0.91 -12.98
C MET A 230 6.61 -0.91 -14.17
N ARG A 231 5.47 -0.20 -14.09
CA ARG A 231 4.50 -0.16 -15.19
C ARG A 231 5.07 0.48 -16.46
N VAL A 232 5.92 1.48 -16.29
CA VAL A 232 6.47 2.23 -17.41
C VAL A 232 7.76 1.54 -17.81
N GLU A 233 7.71 0.82 -18.94
CA GLU A 233 8.73 0.01 -19.63
C GLU A 233 10.02 -0.26 -18.83
N PRO A 234 10.47 -1.53 -18.69
CA PRO A 234 11.73 -1.86 -18.02
C PRO A 234 12.77 -0.83 -18.35
N SER A 235 13.01 0.09 -17.44
CA SER A 235 14.15 0.96 -17.62
C SER A 235 15.36 0.02 -17.65
N ASP A 236 16.30 0.27 -18.54
CA ASP A 236 17.64 -0.33 -18.49
C ASP A 236 18.37 -0.04 -17.16
N ASP A 237 17.71 0.62 -16.22
CA ASP A 237 18.15 0.80 -14.85
C ASP A 237 18.17 -0.56 -14.11
N ASP A 238 19.27 -1.27 -14.31
CA ASP A 238 19.62 -2.49 -13.59
C ASP A 238 19.57 -2.31 -12.07
N GLN A 239 19.72 -1.08 -11.56
CA GLN A 239 19.60 -0.80 -10.13
C GLN A 239 18.17 -0.97 -9.63
N ILE A 240 17.17 -0.56 -10.41
CA ILE A 240 15.75 -0.82 -10.10
C ILE A 240 15.51 -2.33 -10.06
N LYS A 241 15.95 -3.03 -11.10
CA LYS A 241 15.77 -4.48 -11.21
C LYS A 241 16.48 -5.23 -10.09
N LYS A 242 17.69 -4.79 -9.72
CA LYS A 242 18.47 -5.33 -8.58
C LYS A 242 17.82 -5.00 -7.25
N PHE A 243 17.34 -3.77 -7.03
CA PHE A 243 16.60 -3.41 -5.82
C PHE A 243 15.37 -4.30 -5.64
N PHE A 244 14.55 -4.45 -6.69
CA PHE A 244 13.42 -5.35 -6.66
C PHE A 244 13.85 -6.78 -6.42
N ARG A 245 14.91 -7.23 -7.08
CA ARG A 245 15.46 -8.56 -6.84
C ARG A 245 15.84 -8.72 -5.36
N ASP A 246 16.60 -7.81 -4.80
CA ASP A 246 17.04 -7.83 -3.41
C ASP A 246 15.85 -7.75 -2.45
N LEU A 247 14.84 -6.93 -2.74
CA LEU A 247 13.58 -6.84 -1.97
C LEU A 247 12.80 -8.16 -1.97
N LEU A 248 12.84 -8.89 -3.10
CA LEU A 248 12.10 -10.15 -3.28
C LEU A 248 12.92 -11.39 -2.84
N GLU A 249 14.25 -11.33 -2.94
CA GLU A 249 15.19 -12.42 -2.68
C GLU A 249 15.73 -12.41 -1.24
N LYS A 250 16.02 -11.24 -0.66
CA LYS A 250 16.49 -11.13 0.72
C LYS A 250 15.40 -11.65 1.66
N ASP A 251 15.77 -12.61 2.50
CA ASP A 251 14.90 -13.28 3.49
C ASP A 251 13.60 -13.88 2.95
N ASN A 252 13.63 -14.44 1.74
CA ASN A 252 12.42 -14.93 1.09
C ASN A 252 11.40 -13.79 0.86
N GLY A 253 11.80 -12.53 0.66
CA GLY A 253 10.97 -11.31 0.59
C GLY A 253 9.52 -11.46 0.11
N ILE A 254 9.24 -12.16 -1.00
CA ILE A 254 7.85 -12.44 -1.40
C ILE A 254 7.17 -13.46 -0.48
N LYS A 255 7.82 -14.59 -0.23
CA LYS A 255 7.37 -15.59 0.77
C LYS A 255 7.30 -14.99 2.17
N TRP A 256 8.14 -14.02 2.51
CA TRP A 256 8.06 -13.22 3.73
C TRP A 256 6.78 -12.42 3.65
N MET A 257 6.64 -11.45 2.73
CA MET A 257 5.42 -10.65 2.49
C MET A 257 4.15 -11.50 2.47
N LEU A 258 4.16 -12.67 1.83
CA LEU A 258 3.06 -13.61 1.82
C LEU A 258 2.85 -14.30 3.17
N LYS A 259 3.85 -14.95 3.79
CA LYS A 259 3.74 -15.53 5.16
C LYS A 259 3.27 -14.53 6.21
N VAL A 260 3.40 -13.27 5.88
CA VAL A 260 3.23 -12.12 6.74
C VAL A 260 1.85 -11.49 6.54
N LEU A 261 1.40 -11.34 5.29
CA LEU A 261 0.07 -10.82 4.95
C LEU A 261 -1.00 -11.91 4.99
N THR A 262 -0.62 -13.17 4.76
CA THR A 262 -1.49 -14.35 4.83
C THR A 262 -2.23 -14.51 6.17
N PRO A 263 -1.61 -14.35 7.35
CA PRO A 263 -2.31 -14.39 8.63
C PRO A 263 -3.38 -13.29 8.77
N ALA A 264 -3.16 -12.08 8.24
CA ALA A 264 -4.20 -11.04 8.22
C ALA A 264 -5.40 -11.40 7.33
N LEU A 265 -5.18 -12.25 6.33
CA LEU A 265 -6.23 -12.68 5.40
C LEU A 265 -7.08 -13.85 5.92
N LYS A 266 -6.57 -14.64 6.88
CA LYS A 266 -7.33 -15.74 7.46
C LYS A 266 -8.49 -15.17 8.27
N PRO A 267 -9.75 -15.45 7.90
CA PRO A 267 -10.88 -15.01 8.71
C PRO A 267 -10.87 -15.76 10.05
N SER A 268 -10.97 -15.04 11.18
CA SER A 268 -11.14 -15.61 12.53
C SER A 268 -12.45 -16.40 12.74
N TYR A 269 -13.12 -16.83 11.66
CA TYR A 269 -14.46 -17.41 11.68
C TYR A 269 -14.54 -18.77 12.39
N GLN A 270 -13.44 -19.52 12.50
CA GLN A 270 -13.47 -20.86 13.08
C GLN A 270 -13.70 -20.89 14.60
N GLN A 271 -13.59 -19.76 15.31
CA GLN A 271 -13.91 -19.70 16.75
C GLN A 271 -15.37 -19.33 17.04
N ALA A 272 -16.13 -18.80 16.07
CA ALA A 272 -17.52 -18.41 16.27
C ALA A 272 -18.51 -19.58 16.11
N SER A 273 -18.14 -20.63 15.36
CA SER A 273 -19.01 -21.78 15.05
C SER A 273 -19.13 -22.82 16.17
N HIS A 274 -18.35 -22.71 17.25
CA HIS A 274 -18.47 -23.58 18.43
C HIS A 274 -19.32 -22.99 19.57
N LEU A 275 -19.84 -21.77 19.42
CA LEU A 275 -20.87 -21.20 20.28
C LEU A 275 -22.27 -21.53 19.72
N SER A 276 -22.54 -22.82 19.51
CA SER A 276 -23.90 -23.30 19.29
C SER A 276 -24.65 -23.23 20.61
N LEU A 277 -25.57 -22.27 20.71
CA LEU A 277 -26.59 -22.19 21.76
C LEU A 277 -27.27 -23.55 21.86
N SER A 278 -27.08 -24.23 23.00
CA SER A 278 -27.88 -25.37 23.38
C SER A 278 -29.34 -24.90 23.49
N PRO A 279 -30.32 -25.57 22.87
CA PRO A 279 -31.71 -25.17 23.03
C PRO A 279 -32.10 -25.42 24.49
N GLU A 280 -32.58 -24.36 25.13
CA GLU A 280 -33.11 -24.40 26.49
C GLU A 280 -34.22 -25.43 26.59
N GLY A 281 -34.03 -26.38 27.50
CA GLY A 281 -35.08 -27.26 27.99
C GLY A 281 -36.00 -26.48 28.93
N ASP A 282 -37.28 -26.72 28.73
CA ASP A 282 -38.40 -26.23 29.51
C ASP A 282 -38.34 -26.68 30.98
N GLY A 283 -38.68 -25.78 31.91
CA GLY A 283 -39.16 -26.12 33.25
C GLY A 283 -38.30 -25.73 34.46
N GLY A 284 -38.87 -24.89 35.32
CA GLY A 284 -38.76 -25.05 36.78
C GLY A 284 -38.15 -23.87 37.56
N ASP A 285 -39.03 -23.16 38.28
CA ASP A 285 -38.70 -22.19 39.33
C ASP A 285 -37.72 -22.76 40.36
N THR A 286 -36.70 -21.97 40.77
CA THR A 286 -36.39 -21.66 42.18
C THR A 286 -35.17 -20.74 42.32
N ASN A 287 -35.25 -19.88 43.34
CA ASN A 287 -34.26 -18.91 43.80
C ASN A 287 -32.80 -19.41 43.83
N ALA A 288 -31.90 -18.66 43.18
CA ALA A 288 -30.46 -18.70 43.49
C ALA A 288 -29.76 -17.37 43.15
N THR A 289 -29.30 -16.71 44.22
CA THR A 289 -28.07 -15.93 44.38
C THR A 289 -27.31 -15.48 43.12
N PHE A 290 -27.30 -14.16 42.91
CA PHE A 290 -26.48 -13.45 41.92
C PHE A 290 -24.99 -13.65 42.21
N SER A 291 -24.30 -14.45 41.39
CA SER A 291 -22.85 -14.50 41.33
C SER A 291 -22.38 -14.49 39.86
N GLY A 292 -21.49 -13.55 39.55
CA GLY A 292 -20.58 -13.55 38.40
C GLY A 292 -21.16 -13.82 37.01
N THR A 293 -21.73 -12.81 36.36
CA THR A 293 -21.95 -12.82 34.91
C THR A 293 -20.59 -12.81 34.18
N LYS A 294 -20.13 -14.00 33.78
CA LYS A 294 -19.10 -14.16 32.75
C LYS A 294 -19.67 -13.63 31.43
N GLY A 295 -19.29 -12.42 31.06
CA GLY A 295 -19.60 -11.86 29.75
C GLY A 295 -18.99 -12.71 28.64
N THR A 296 -19.83 -13.20 27.74
CA THR A 296 -19.43 -13.85 26.49
C THR A 296 -18.66 -12.84 25.62
N SER A 297 -17.37 -13.09 25.48
CA SER A 297 -16.45 -12.30 24.67
C SER A 297 -16.81 -12.42 23.19
N ALA A 298 -17.33 -11.35 22.59
CA ALA A 298 -17.49 -11.24 21.15
C ALA A 298 -16.12 -11.33 20.46
N ALA A 299 -15.97 -12.24 19.50
CA ALA A 299 -14.75 -12.39 18.72
C ALA A 299 -14.47 -11.11 17.92
N ALA A 300 -13.31 -10.49 18.16
CA ALA A 300 -12.86 -9.30 17.45
C ALA A 300 -12.52 -9.66 16.00
N VAL A 301 -13.38 -9.24 15.07
CA VAL A 301 -13.14 -9.31 13.63
C VAL A 301 -12.20 -8.16 13.26
N ALA A 302 -11.14 -8.44 12.48
CA ALA A 302 -10.25 -7.40 11.96
C ALA A 302 -11.05 -6.30 11.25
N GLU A 303 -10.71 -5.03 11.50
CA GLU A 303 -11.40 -3.90 10.87
C GLU A 303 -11.31 -4.02 9.33
N PRO A 304 -12.43 -3.88 8.62
CA PRO A 304 -12.51 -4.13 7.18
C PRO A 304 -11.57 -3.24 6.34
N ASP A 305 -11.16 -2.07 6.86
CA ASP A 305 -10.29 -1.14 6.16
C ASP A 305 -8.83 -1.62 6.12
N ASN A 306 -8.38 -2.32 7.17
CA ASN A 306 -7.04 -2.93 7.19
C ASN A 306 -6.95 -4.08 6.19
N LEU A 307 -8.02 -4.86 6.04
CA LEU A 307 -8.10 -5.93 5.03
C LEU A 307 -8.01 -5.36 3.61
N ILE A 308 -8.73 -4.27 3.32
CA ILE A 308 -8.65 -3.59 2.02
C ILE A 308 -7.21 -3.19 1.70
N LEU A 309 -6.49 -2.62 2.68
CA LEU A 309 -5.10 -2.23 2.48
C LEU A 309 -4.18 -3.42 2.19
N VAL A 310 -4.35 -4.51 2.95
CA VAL A 310 -3.63 -5.76 2.72
C VAL A 310 -3.88 -6.29 1.31
N TYR A 311 -5.12 -6.26 0.84
CA TYR A 311 -5.45 -6.67 -0.53
C TYR A 311 -4.85 -5.75 -1.59
N GLU A 312 -4.84 -4.44 -1.39
CA GLU A 312 -4.19 -3.50 -2.31
C GLU A 312 -2.67 -3.75 -2.38
N ILE A 313 -2.03 -4.01 -1.24
CA ILE A 313 -0.62 -4.40 -1.16
C ILE A 313 -0.38 -5.69 -1.95
N LEU A 314 -1.20 -6.72 -1.73
CA LEU A 314 -1.07 -8.01 -2.41
C LEU A 314 -1.32 -7.90 -3.93
N ARG A 315 -2.35 -7.15 -4.33
CA ARG A 315 -2.61 -6.83 -5.74
C ARG A 315 -1.41 -6.14 -6.37
N ASN A 316 -0.83 -5.18 -5.66
CA ASN A 316 0.35 -4.47 -6.13
C ASN A 316 1.53 -5.42 -6.30
N ILE A 317 1.81 -6.27 -5.30
CA ILE A 317 2.82 -7.35 -5.37
C ILE A 317 2.57 -8.27 -6.57
N CYS A 318 1.33 -8.69 -6.81
CA CYS A 318 1.00 -9.49 -7.98
C CYS A 318 1.34 -8.75 -9.28
N LEU A 319 0.93 -7.48 -9.41
CA LEU A 319 1.26 -6.65 -10.59
C LEU A 319 2.78 -6.52 -10.80
N ILE A 320 3.57 -6.43 -9.72
CA ILE A 320 5.04 -6.46 -9.78
C ILE A 320 5.52 -7.75 -10.44
N CYS A 321 5.11 -8.90 -9.90
CA CYS A 321 5.50 -10.21 -10.41
C CYS A 321 5.06 -10.39 -11.87
N CYS A 322 3.87 -9.89 -12.23
CA CYS A 322 3.32 -9.97 -13.58
C CYS A 322 4.12 -9.15 -14.60
N SER A 323 4.52 -7.92 -14.24
CA SER A 323 5.27 -7.02 -15.13
C SER A 323 6.60 -7.60 -15.58
N ARG A 324 7.27 -8.39 -14.72
CA ARG A 324 8.54 -9.06 -15.06
C ARG A 324 8.41 -10.10 -16.16
N GLN A 325 7.26 -10.76 -16.29
CA GLN A 325 7.07 -11.84 -17.26
C GLN A 325 6.93 -11.36 -18.69
N SER A 326 6.38 -10.16 -18.90
CA SER A 326 6.27 -9.58 -20.24
C SER A 326 7.64 -9.21 -20.83
N GLU A 327 8.64 -8.92 -20.00
CA GLU A 327 10.01 -8.58 -20.44
C GLU A 327 10.76 -9.77 -21.03
N TYR A 328 10.56 -10.98 -20.49
CA TYR A 328 11.11 -12.21 -21.06
C TYR A 328 10.61 -12.48 -22.49
N LYS A 329 9.44 -11.92 -22.86
CA LYS A 329 8.88 -12.03 -24.22
C LYS A 329 9.66 -11.22 -25.26
N VAL A 330 10.27 -10.09 -24.86
CA VAL A 330 11.03 -9.20 -25.76
C VAL A 330 12.41 -9.79 -26.05
N LEU A 331 13.07 -10.37 -25.04
CA LEU A 331 14.36 -11.04 -25.21
C LEU A 331 14.27 -12.35 -26.03
N GLY A 332 13.08 -12.97 -26.11
CA GLY A 332 12.89 -14.25 -26.81
C GLY A 332 12.44 -14.18 -28.27
N ARG A 333 12.19 -12.99 -28.85
CA ARG A 333 11.61 -12.85 -30.21
C ARG A 333 12.56 -12.37 -31.32
N GLY A 334 13.86 -12.24 -31.04
CA GLY A 334 14.83 -11.68 -32.02
C GLY A 334 16.15 -12.42 -32.19
N ALA A 335 16.34 -13.61 -31.58
CA ALA A 335 17.57 -14.37 -31.79
C ALA A 335 17.36 -15.45 -32.85
N ASP A 336 17.83 -15.18 -34.07
CA ASP A 336 18.05 -16.20 -35.09
C ASP A 336 18.89 -17.36 -34.53
N VAL A 337 18.43 -18.57 -34.82
CA VAL A 337 18.84 -19.85 -34.21
C VAL A 337 20.26 -20.31 -34.64
N HIS A 338 21.10 -19.46 -35.21
CA HIS A 338 22.45 -19.86 -35.70
C HIS A 338 23.65 -19.08 -35.13
N GLY A 339 23.48 -18.23 -34.10
CA GLY A 339 24.57 -17.41 -33.57
C GLY A 339 25.17 -17.77 -32.19
N TYR A 340 24.52 -18.59 -31.36
CA TYR A 340 24.87 -18.72 -29.93
C TYR A 340 25.53 -20.07 -29.55
N ALA A 341 26.39 -20.61 -30.40
CA ALA A 341 27.13 -21.85 -30.12
C ALA A 341 28.54 -21.65 -29.51
N ARG A 342 28.95 -20.44 -29.11
CA ARG A 342 30.35 -20.20 -28.65
C ARG A 342 30.61 -19.45 -27.35
N TYR A 343 29.60 -19.12 -26.55
CA TYR A 343 29.87 -18.60 -25.20
C TYR A 343 29.03 -19.31 -24.13
N GLY A 344 29.72 -20.02 -23.24
CA GLY A 344 29.19 -20.46 -21.95
C GLY A 344 28.72 -21.92 -21.89
N GLN A 345 29.67 -22.86 -21.82
CA GLN A 345 29.41 -24.14 -21.18
C GLN A 345 28.97 -23.93 -19.72
N GLY A 346 27.83 -24.52 -19.34
CA GLY A 346 27.67 -25.08 -17.99
C GLY A 346 26.95 -24.27 -16.92
N ARG A 347 25.84 -23.54 -17.20
CA ARG A 347 24.84 -23.26 -16.15
C ARG A 347 23.43 -23.58 -16.60
N ASP A 348 22.78 -24.43 -15.83
CA ASP A 348 21.38 -24.85 -15.94
C ASP A 348 20.42 -23.65 -15.99
N ILE A 349 19.97 -23.27 -17.19
CA ILE A 349 18.85 -22.34 -17.40
C ILE A 349 17.50 -23.02 -17.08
N LYS A 350 17.49 -24.32 -16.74
CA LYS A 350 16.26 -25.10 -16.47
C LYS A 350 15.62 -24.87 -15.09
N LYS A 351 16.13 -23.96 -14.25
CA LYS A 351 15.63 -23.73 -12.89
C LYS A 351 15.23 -22.28 -12.61
N GLN A 352 14.41 -21.65 -13.45
CA GLN A 352 13.54 -20.50 -13.12
C GLN A 352 12.57 -20.28 -14.30
N PRO A 353 11.25 -19.98 -14.09
CA PRO A 353 10.60 -19.39 -12.92
C PRO A 353 9.43 -20.24 -12.37
N VAL A 354 9.64 -20.93 -11.24
CA VAL A 354 8.55 -21.55 -10.45
C VAL A 354 8.09 -20.61 -9.32
N VAL A 355 8.88 -19.57 -9.02
CA VAL A 355 8.69 -18.71 -7.85
C VAL A 355 7.49 -17.77 -8.02
N ASP A 356 7.21 -17.25 -9.22
CA ASP A 356 6.13 -16.26 -9.42
C ASP A 356 4.72 -16.86 -9.36
N LEU A 357 4.51 -18.05 -9.94
CA LEU A 357 3.23 -18.74 -9.85
C LEU A 357 2.96 -19.23 -8.42
N GLY A 358 3.99 -19.71 -7.71
CA GLY A 358 3.89 -20.13 -6.31
C GLY A 358 3.36 -19.02 -5.40
N VAL A 359 3.78 -17.79 -5.65
CA VAL A 359 3.34 -16.59 -4.93
C VAL A 359 1.86 -16.31 -5.20
N MET A 360 1.46 -16.28 -6.46
CA MET A 360 0.06 -16.02 -6.85
C MET A 360 -0.88 -17.10 -6.32
N ILE A 361 -0.46 -18.37 -6.37
CA ILE A 361 -1.19 -19.49 -5.74
C ILE A 361 -1.37 -19.23 -4.26
N GLU A 362 -0.31 -18.81 -3.56
CA GLU A 362 -0.37 -18.59 -2.12
C GLU A 362 -1.27 -17.40 -1.75
N VAL A 363 -1.26 -16.32 -2.54
CA VAL A 363 -2.21 -15.19 -2.38
C VAL A 363 -3.65 -15.68 -2.54
N LEU A 364 -3.93 -16.39 -3.64
CA LEU A 364 -5.26 -16.91 -3.95
C LEU A 364 -5.69 -17.97 -2.93
N ARG A 365 -4.73 -18.74 -2.38
CA ARG A 365 -4.97 -19.75 -1.34
C ARG A 365 -5.46 -19.15 -0.03
N HIS A 366 -5.20 -17.87 0.21
CA HIS A 366 -5.59 -17.18 1.43
C HIS A 366 -6.77 -16.23 1.25
N MET A 367 -7.34 -16.14 0.04
CA MET A 367 -8.61 -15.43 -0.14
C MET A 367 -9.77 -16.20 0.50
N PRO A 368 -10.67 -15.51 1.22
CA PRO A 368 -11.87 -16.12 1.78
C PRO A 368 -12.79 -16.61 0.66
N GLU A 369 -13.21 -17.88 0.76
CA GLU A 369 -14.08 -18.54 -0.23
C GLU A 369 -15.55 -18.10 -0.14
N ASN A 370 -15.96 -17.54 1.01
CA ASN A 370 -17.32 -17.07 1.26
C ASN A 370 -17.32 -15.57 1.57
N LEU A 371 -17.51 -14.74 0.54
CA LEU A 371 -17.67 -13.29 0.71
C LEU A 371 -19.11 -12.90 1.14
N GLY A 372 -20.10 -13.77 0.90
CA GLY A 372 -21.53 -13.51 1.16
C GLY A 372 -22.00 -13.58 2.62
N GLY A 373 -21.13 -13.78 3.60
CA GLY A 373 -21.53 -13.96 5.01
C GLY A 373 -22.05 -12.70 5.72
N ALA A 374 -21.84 -11.49 5.15
CA ALA A 374 -22.17 -10.23 5.79
C ALA A 374 -23.64 -9.79 5.65
N GLU A 375 -24.40 -10.37 4.71
CA GLU A 375 -25.80 -9.99 4.47
C GLU A 375 -26.74 -10.39 5.61
N LYS A 376 -26.38 -11.39 6.43
CA LYS A 376 -27.22 -11.87 7.54
C LYS A 376 -27.23 -10.96 8.78
N LEU A 377 -26.45 -9.88 8.81
CA LEU A 377 -26.33 -8.98 9.97
C LEU A 377 -27.02 -7.61 9.82
N GLY A 378 -27.75 -7.35 8.73
CA GLY A 378 -28.70 -6.22 8.66
C GLY A 378 -28.11 -4.80 8.76
N VAL A 379 -26.79 -4.60 8.61
CA VAL A 379 -26.17 -3.28 8.70
C VAL A 379 -25.94 -2.69 7.30
N GLN A 380 -26.54 -1.53 6.98
CA GLN A 380 -26.38 -0.83 5.69
C GLN A 380 -24.92 -0.48 5.33
N GLN A 381 -24.01 -0.37 6.30
CA GLN A 381 -22.57 -0.23 6.05
C GLN A 381 -21.93 -1.50 5.43
N GLY A 382 -22.56 -2.66 5.56
CA GLY A 382 -22.09 -3.92 4.97
C GLY A 382 -22.19 -3.96 3.44
N LEU A 383 -23.23 -3.37 2.85
CA LEU A 383 -23.49 -3.39 1.40
C LEU A 383 -22.46 -2.61 0.58
N MET A 384 -22.04 -1.43 1.04
CA MET A 384 -20.97 -0.64 0.39
C MET A 384 -19.61 -1.37 0.48
N LYS A 385 -19.34 -2.02 1.61
CA LYS A 385 -18.10 -2.78 1.85
C LYS A 385 -18.06 -4.07 1.02
N ASP A 386 -19.20 -4.72 0.83
CA ASP A 386 -19.30 -5.94 0.02
C ASP A 386 -19.11 -5.65 -1.48
N LYS A 387 -19.69 -4.55 -1.98
CA LYS A 387 -19.46 -4.09 -3.37
C LYS A 387 -17.98 -3.76 -3.62
N TYR A 388 -17.32 -3.11 -2.67
CA TYR A 388 -15.89 -2.79 -2.80
C TYR A 388 -15.01 -4.04 -2.73
N ARG A 389 -15.28 -4.97 -1.81
CA ARG A 389 -14.60 -6.27 -1.73
C ARG A 389 -14.73 -7.06 -3.02
N LYS A 390 -15.94 -7.17 -3.56
CA LYS A 390 -16.21 -7.81 -4.86
C LYS A 390 -15.40 -7.15 -5.97
N ASN A 391 -15.42 -5.82 -6.07
CA ASN A 391 -14.61 -5.08 -7.05
C ASN A 391 -13.10 -5.34 -6.92
N LEU A 392 -12.58 -5.41 -5.70
CA LEU A 392 -11.16 -5.66 -5.46
C LEU A 392 -10.77 -7.09 -5.83
N CYS A 393 -11.61 -8.07 -5.49
CA CYS A 393 -11.47 -9.46 -5.95
C CYS A 393 -11.49 -9.52 -7.48
N PHE A 394 -12.44 -8.86 -8.16
CA PHE A 394 -12.48 -8.82 -9.62
C PHE A 394 -11.23 -8.19 -10.22
N GLN A 395 -10.75 -7.06 -9.70
CA GLN A 395 -9.51 -6.45 -10.18
C GLN A 395 -8.28 -7.34 -9.96
N MET A 396 -8.25 -8.12 -8.86
CA MET A 396 -7.20 -9.11 -8.65
C MET A 396 -7.30 -10.25 -9.65
N ILE A 397 -8.49 -10.76 -9.93
CA ILE A 397 -8.73 -11.79 -10.94
C ILE A 397 -8.27 -11.28 -12.31
N GLU A 398 -8.73 -10.11 -12.74
CA GLU A 398 -8.36 -9.49 -14.03
C GLU A 398 -6.85 -9.27 -14.17
N SER A 399 -6.15 -8.92 -13.09
CA SER A 399 -4.69 -8.74 -13.11
C SER A 399 -3.90 -10.06 -13.06
N THR A 400 -4.48 -11.11 -12.47
CA THR A 400 -3.85 -12.43 -12.29
C THR A 400 -3.99 -13.30 -13.54
N LEU A 401 -5.13 -13.20 -14.22
CA LEU A 401 -5.51 -14.03 -15.36
C LEU A 401 -4.50 -14.00 -16.54
N PRO A 402 -3.99 -12.84 -17.00
CA PRO A 402 -3.01 -12.80 -18.09
C PRO A 402 -1.73 -13.58 -17.79
N VAL A 403 -1.31 -13.63 -16.52
CA VAL A 403 -0.10 -14.32 -16.08
C VAL A 403 -0.31 -15.82 -15.95
N MET A 404 -1.49 -16.24 -15.48
CA MET A 404 -1.87 -17.65 -15.52
C MET A 404 -1.89 -18.19 -16.95
N PHE A 405 -2.46 -17.43 -17.89
CA PHE A 405 -2.48 -17.78 -19.32
C PHE A 405 -1.07 -17.87 -19.90
N TYR A 406 -0.19 -16.92 -19.57
CA TYR A 406 1.20 -16.97 -19.98
C TYR A 406 1.88 -18.25 -19.51
N HIS A 407 1.74 -18.60 -18.22
CA HIS A 407 2.30 -19.83 -17.67
C HIS A 407 1.71 -21.09 -18.34
N LEU A 408 0.40 -21.17 -18.53
CA LEU A 408 -0.23 -22.29 -19.24
C LEU A 408 0.31 -22.48 -20.66
N LYS A 409 0.53 -21.36 -21.38
CA LYS A 409 1.03 -21.39 -22.75
C LYS A 409 2.49 -21.84 -22.85
N HIS A 410 3.35 -21.45 -21.91
CA HIS A 410 4.80 -21.68 -22.00
C HIS A 410 5.29 -22.86 -21.16
N VAL A 411 4.47 -23.38 -20.26
CA VAL A 411 4.81 -24.47 -19.34
C VAL A 411 4.05 -25.76 -19.74
N ARG A 412 3.90 -25.99 -21.06
CA ARG A 412 3.05 -27.04 -21.65
C ARG A 412 3.33 -28.45 -21.10
N ASP A 413 4.58 -28.70 -20.71
CA ASP A 413 5.04 -30.02 -20.27
C ASP A 413 5.15 -30.21 -18.74
N ASP A 414 5.12 -29.15 -17.92
CA ASP A 414 5.22 -29.31 -16.46
C ASP A 414 3.86 -29.71 -15.88
N LYS A 415 3.76 -30.96 -15.44
CA LYS A 415 2.55 -31.49 -14.77
C LYS A 415 2.22 -30.73 -13.47
N ARG A 416 3.23 -30.24 -12.74
CA ARG A 416 3.04 -29.53 -11.48
C ARG A 416 2.46 -28.14 -11.71
N ALA A 417 2.96 -27.43 -12.72
CA ALA A 417 2.40 -26.13 -13.10
C ALA A 417 0.94 -26.25 -13.56
N ARG A 418 0.61 -27.28 -14.34
CA ARG A 418 -0.79 -27.55 -14.76
C ARG A 418 -1.71 -27.85 -13.59
N ALA A 419 -1.28 -28.69 -12.64
CA ALA A 419 -2.05 -28.97 -11.43
C ALA A 419 -2.28 -27.72 -10.59
N ASN A 420 -1.25 -26.88 -10.44
CA ASN A 420 -1.33 -25.61 -9.74
C ASN A 420 -2.30 -24.64 -10.42
N VAL A 421 -2.23 -24.48 -11.75
CA VAL A 421 -3.14 -23.59 -12.47
C VAL A 421 -4.59 -24.08 -12.37
N ARG A 422 -4.82 -25.39 -12.50
CA ARG A 422 -6.16 -25.96 -12.30
C ARG A 422 -6.70 -25.68 -10.90
N GLN A 423 -5.87 -25.86 -9.85
CA GLN A 423 -6.26 -25.52 -8.49
C GLN A 423 -6.64 -24.03 -8.34
N ILE A 424 -5.93 -23.13 -9.02
CA ILE A 424 -6.30 -21.72 -9.03
C ILE A 424 -7.63 -21.50 -9.74
N LEU A 425 -7.82 -22.06 -10.93
CA LEU A 425 -9.04 -21.90 -11.74
C LEU A 425 -10.27 -22.41 -10.98
N ASP A 426 -10.20 -23.60 -10.38
CA ASP A 426 -11.29 -24.17 -9.56
C ASP A 426 -11.66 -23.23 -8.41
N ARG A 427 -10.66 -22.59 -7.80
CA ARG A 427 -10.87 -21.67 -6.69
C ARG A 427 -11.43 -20.32 -7.14
N LEU A 428 -10.96 -19.80 -8.27
CA LEU A 428 -11.53 -18.60 -8.89
C LEU A 428 -12.99 -18.84 -9.26
N GLU A 429 -13.31 -20.00 -9.82
CA GLU A 429 -14.67 -20.40 -10.14
C GLU A 429 -15.56 -20.45 -8.87
N ASN A 430 -15.06 -21.01 -7.77
CA ASN A 430 -15.77 -21.00 -6.50
C ASN A 430 -16.01 -19.59 -5.95
N ILE A 431 -15.01 -18.71 -6.02
CA ILE A 431 -15.15 -17.29 -5.62
C ILE A 431 -16.24 -16.63 -6.47
N VAL A 432 -16.20 -16.80 -7.79
CA VAL A 432 -17.16 -16.23 -8.73
C VAL A 432 -18.59 -16.70 -8.47
N ARG A 433 -18.77 -18.00 -8.24
CA ARG A 433 -20.06 -18.60 -7.87
C ARG A 433 -20.57 -18.00 -6.55
N SER A 434 -19.69 -17.82 -5.57
CA SER A 434 -20.05 -17.23 -4.26
C SER A 434 -20.42 -15.75 -4.33
N THR A 435 -19.91 -15.00 -5.32
CA THR A 435 -20.14 -13.54 -5.44
C THR A 435 -21.39 -13.17 -6.24
N GLY A 436 -22.11 -14.15 -6.80
CA GLY A 436 -23.30 -13.92 -7.63
C GLY A 436 -22.99 -13.65 -9.12
N GLY A 437 -21.84 -14.14 -9.62
CA GLY A 437 -21.43 -14.01 -11.02
C GLY A 437 -20.36 -12.94 -11.28
N LEU A 438 -19.68 -13.06 -12.42
CA LEU A 438 -18.67 -12.11 -12.91
C LEU A 438 -19.33 -10.97 -13.72
N PRO A 439 -18.67 -9.79 -13.83
CA PRO A 439 -18.94 -8.86 -14.92
C PRO A 439 -18.87 -9.59 -16.26
N LYS A 440 -19.76 -9.26 -17.21
CA LYS A 440 -19.91 -9.99 -18.48
C LYS A 440 -18.58 -10.21 -19.23
N GLN A 441 -17.70 -9.21 -19.25
CA GLN A 441 -16.37 -9.30 -19.88
C GLN A 441 -15.46 -10.35 -19.21
N SER A 442 -15.49 -10.43 -17.88
CA SER A 442 -14.70 -11.41 -17.13
C SER A 442 -15.32 -12.82 -17.19
N ALA A 443 -16.64 -12.92 -17.34
CA ALA A 443 -17.36 -14.19 -17.55
C ALA A 443 -17.03 -14.81 -18.91
N GLU A 444 -17.14 -14.03 -20.00
CA GLU A 444 -16.75 -14.44 -21.36
C GLU A 444 -15.27 -14.86 -21.40
N PHE A 445 -14.42 -14.15 -20.65
CA PHE A 445 -13.00 -14.47 -20.55
C PHE A 445 -12.73 -15.78 -19.77
N MET A 446 -13.46 -16.06 -18.70
CA MET A 446 -13.36 -17.33 -17.96
C MET A 446 -13.86 -18.53 -18.77
N GLU A 447 -14.89 -18.35 -19.59
CA GLU A 447 -15.41 -19.41 -20.49
C GLU A 447 -14.44 -19.74 -21.63
N THR A 448 -13.61 -18.77 -22.03
CA THR A 448 -12.55 -18.94 -23.04
C THR A 448 -11.32 -19.69 -22.49
N LEU A 449 -11.14 -19.69 -21.17
CA LEU A 449 -9.99 -20.25 -20.45
C LEU A 449 -10.19 -21.73 -20.11
#